data_AF-A0A378AKF2-F1
#
_entry.id   AF-A0A378AKF2-F1
#
_cell.length_a   1.000
_cell.length_b   1.000
_cell.length_c   1.000
_cell.angle_alpha   90.00
_cell.angle_beta   90.00
_cell.angle_gamma   90.00
#
_symmetry.space_group_name_H-M   'P 1'
#
loop_
_entity.id
_entity.type
_entity.pdbx_description
1 polymer ?
#
loop_
_entity_poly.entity_id
_entity_poly.type
_entity_poly.pdbx_seq_one_letter_code
_entity_poly.pdbx_strand_id
1 'polypeptide(L)'
;MIVFSSLQIRRGVRVLLDNATATINPGQKVGLVGKNGCGKSTLLSLLKNEISADGGSMTFPGNWQLAWVNQETPALPQPAIDYVIDGDREYRQLEAALQLANERNDGHAIATVHGKLDAIDAWTIRSRAASLLHGLGFSNEQLERPVSDFSGGWRMRLNLAQALICRSDLLLLDEPTNHLDLDAVIWLEKWLKGYTGNADPHLPRSRFSRSYRRQNYPYRTADNV
;
A
#
# COMPACT_ATOMS: atom_id res chain seq x y z
N MET A 1 14.52 -5.90 -3.95
CA MET A 1 13.82 -7.19 -3.80
C MET A 1 13.57 -7.43 -2.32
N ILE A 2 12.49 -8.11 -1.96
CA ILE A 2 12.21 -8.57 -0.59
C ILE A 2 12.68 -10.01 -0.47
N VAL A 3 13.44 -10.33 0.57
CA VAL A 3 13.95 -11.68 0.83
C VAL A 3 13.56 -12.11 2.23
N PHE A 4 12.90 -13.26 2.33
CA PHE A 4 12.65 -13.99 3.57
C PHE A 4 13.57 -15.21 3.60
N SER A 5 14.33 -15.40 4.67
CA SER A 5 15.26 -16.52 4.83
C SER A 5 15.00 -17.23 6.15
N SER A 6 14.58 -18.49 6.07
CA SER A 6 14.29 -19.35 7.23
C SER A 6 13.45 -18.67 8.30
N LEU A 7 12.46 -17.87 7.87
CA LEU A 7 11.68 -17.00 8.72
C LEU A 7 10.84 -17.83 9.70
N GLN A 8 10.94 -17.49 10.98
CA GLN A 8 10.14 -18.04 12.07
C GLN A 8 9.38 -16.91 12.75
N ILE A 9 8.06 -17.11 12.90
CA ILE A 9 7.19 -16.18 13.62
C ILE A 9 6.27 -16.98 14.54
N ARG A 10 6.22 -16.57 15.80
CA ARG A 10 5.41 -17.12 16.88
C ARG A 10 4.58 -16.01 17.51
N ARG A 11 3.36 -16.35 17.94
CA ARG A 11 2.54 -15.48 18.79
C ARG A 11 2.17 -16.28 20.03
N GLY A 12 2.83 -15.96 21.15
CA GLY A 12 2.79 -16.79 22.35
C GLY A 12 3.28 -18.21 22.06
N VAL A 13 2.46 -19.21 22.37
CA VAL A 13 2.76 -20.64 22.12
C VAL A 13 2.52 -21.11 20.69
N ARG A 14 1.85 -20.30 19.85
CA ARG A 14 1.48 -20.72 18.50
C ARG A 14 2.54 -20.31 17.48
N VAL A 15 3.08 -21.29 16.76
CA VAL A 15 3.93 -21.05 15.58
C VAL A 15 3.03 -20.69 14.40
N LEU A 16 3.27 -19.51 13.81
CA LEU A 16 2.53 -19.01 12.64
C LEU A 16 3.29 -19.31 11.34
N LEU A 17 4.60 -19.08 11.36
CA LEU A 17 5.53 -19.42 10.28
C LEU A 17 6.70 -20.18 10.88
N ASP A 18 7.11 -21.25 10.20
CA ASP A 18 8.28 -22.04 10.57
C ASP A 18 9.14 -22.28 9.33
N ASN A 19 10.40 -21.85 9.42
CA ASN A 19 11.42 -21.96 8.37
C ASN A 19 10.95 -21.50 6.97
N ALA A 20 10.15 -20.42 6.92
CA ALA A 20 9.59 -19.93 5.67
C ALA A 20 10.63 -19.12 4.87
N THR A 21 10.84 -19.50 3.60
CA THR A 21 11.75 -18.81 2.68
C THR A 21 11.01 -18.41 1.41
N ALA A 22 11.20 -17.17 0.98
CA ALA A 22 10.61 -16.63 -0.24
C ALA A 22 11.39 -15.41 -0.73
N THR A 23 11.29 -15.12 -2.03
CA THR A 23 11.85 -13.91 -2.63
C THR A 23 10.79 -13.23 -3.49
N ILE A 24 10.63 -11.92 -3.31
CA ILE A 24 9.69 -11.10 -4.06
C ILE A 24 10.48 -10.01 -4.79
N ASN A 25 10.37 -10.01 -6.12
CA ASN A 25 11.05 -9.03 -6.97
C ASN A 25 10.21 -7.77 -7.17
N PRO A 26 10.84 -6.61 -7.44
CA PRO A 26 10.12 -5.39 -7.82
C PRO A 26 9.12 -5.64 -8.95
N GLY A 27 7.96 -4.99 -8.87
CA GLY A 27 6.87 -5.14 -9.84
C GLY A 27 6.03 -6.43 -9.70
N GLN A 28 6.42 -7.38 -8.83
CA GLN A 28 5.59 -8.55 -8.56
C GLN A 28 4.38 -8.20 -7.70
N LYS A 29 3.22 -8.75 -8.06
CA LYS A 29 1.98 -8.66 -7.30
C LYS A 29 1.74 -9.98 -6.61
N VAL A 30 1.89 -9.99 -5.28
CA VAL A 30 1.85 -11.21 -4.47
C VAL A 30 0.58 -11.21 -3.61
N GLY A 31 -0.21 -12.28 -3.73
CA GLY A 31 -1.36 -12.51 -2.86
C GLY A 31 -1.00 -13.46 -1.73
N LEU A 32 -1.29 -13.08 -0.48
CA LEU A 32 -1.16 -13.96 0.68
C LEU A 32 -2.49 -14.66 0.94
N VAL A 33 -2.52 -15.98 0.80
CA VAL A 33 -3.73 -16.80 0.98
C VAL A 33 -3.55 -17.79 2.12
N GLY A 34 -4.58 -17.94 2.95
CA GLY A 34 -4.58 -18.86 4.08
C GLY A 34 -5.78 -18.68 4.99
N LYS A 35 -6.06 -19.69 5.83
CA LYS A 35 -7.16 -19.67 6.80
C LYS A 35 -7.00 -18.52 7.80
N ASN A 36 -8.09 -18.11 8.44
CA ASN A 36 -8.02 -17.09 9.50
C ASN A 36 -7.10 -17.57 10.63
N GLY A 37 -6.25 -16.65 11.12
CA GLY A 37 -5.25 -16.97 12.13
C GLY A 37 -4.00 -17.71 11.63
N CYS A 38 -3.77 -17.83 10.32
CA CYS A 38 -2.52 -18.40 9.78
C CYS A 38 -1.34 -17.42 9.76
N GLY A 39 -1.52 -16.18 10.26
CA GLY A 39 -0.45 -15.19 10.37
C GLY A 39 -0.33 -14.20 9.20
N LYS A 40 -1.34 -14.05 8.33
CA LYS A 40 -1.33 -13.07 7.22
C LYS A 40 -1.03 -11.64 7.71
N SER A 41 -1.88 -11.11 8.59
CA SER A 41 -1.69 -9.77 9.16
C SER A 41 -0.41 -9.68 10.00
N THR A 42 0.06 -10.79 10.58
CA THR A 42 1.36 -10.82 11.27
C THR A 42 2.53 -10.66 10.30
N LEU A 43 2.49 -11.30 9.14
CA LEU A 43 3.49 -11.11 8.08
C LEU A 43 3.47 -9.68 7.53
N LEU A 44 2.29 -9.06 7.42
CA LEU A 44 2.17 -7.64 7.05
C LEU A 44 2.79 -6.73 8.13
N SER A 45 2.52 -6.97 9.41
CA SER A 45 3.16 -6.21 10.50
C SER A 45 4.68 -6.37 10.52
N LEU A 46 5.21 -7.55 10.14
CA LEU A 46 6.64 -7.73 9.97
C LEU A 46 7.20 -6.84 8.84
N LEU A 47 6.52 -6.82 7.69
CA LEU A 47 6.91 -5.95 6.55
C LEU A 47 6.83 -4.46 6.88
N LYS A 48 5.90 -4.07 7.76
CA LYS A 48 5.78 -2.70 8.29
C LYS A 48 6.82 -2.37 9.38
N ASN A 49 7.69 -3.31 9.75
CA ASN A 49 8.62 -3.22 10.88
C ASN A 49 7.94 -2.96 12.24
N GLU A 50 6.67 -3.34 12.40
CA GLU A 50 5.93 -3.23 13.68
C GLU A 50 6.29 -4.35 14.65
N ILE A 51 6.82 -5.47 14.13
CA ILE A 51 7.27 -6.62 14.91
C ILE A 51 8.61 -7.14 14.38
N SER A 52 9.32 -7.91 15.19
CA SER A 52 10.51 -8.65 14.79
C SER A 52 10.18 -10.12 14.53
N ALA A 53 10.99 -10.78 13.69
CA ALA A 53 10.93 -12.22 13.54
C ALA A 53 11.58 -12.91 14.77
N ASP A 54 11.07 -14.08 15.16
CA ASP A 54 11.65 -14.87 16.25
C ASP A 54 12.88 -15.67 15.79
N GLY A 55 13.01 -15.88 14.48
CA GLY A 55 14.14 -16.55 13.85
C GLY A 55 14.19 -16.29 12.34
N GLY A 56 15.37 -16.51 11.75
CA GLY A 56 15.64 -16.16 10.36
C GLY A 56 15.73 -14.65 10.14
N SER A 57 15.54 -14.22 8.88
CA SER A 57 15.62 -12.80 8.52
C SER A 57 14.62 -12.41 7.43
N MET A 58 14.19 -11.15 7.48
CA MET A 58 13.48 -10.47 6.40
C MET A 58 14.27 -9.21 6.02
N THR A 59 14.52 -9.02 4.73
CA THR A 59 15.22 -7.83 4.23
C THR A 59 14.54 -7.27 2.97
N PHE A 60 14.57 -5.95 2.84
CA PHE A 60 14.25 -5.20 1.62
C PHE A 60 15.02 -3.87 1.65
N PRO A 61 15.17 -3.16 0.52
CA PRO A 61 15.93 -1.92 0.48
C PRO A 61 15.37 -0.86 1.44
N GLY A 62 16.22 -0.29 2.30
CA GLY A 62 15.78 0.66 3.33
C GLY A 62 15.29 2.01 2.80
N ASN A 63 15.55 2.31 1.52
CA ASN A 63 15.06 3.51 0.84
C ASN A 63 13.67 3.32 0.21
N TRP A 64 13.05 2.14 0.34
CA TRP A 64 11.71 1.91 -0.20
C TRP A 64 10.65 2.68 0.57
N GLN A 65 9.79 3.39 -0.17
CA GLN A 65 8.61 4.02 0.37
C GLN A 65 7.49 2.98 0.52
N LEU A 66 6.99 2.83 1.75
CA LEU A 66 5.92 1.89 2.06
C LEU A 66 4.57 2.63 2.12
N ALA A 67 3.55 2.05 1.49
CA ALA A 67 2.16 2.46 1.65
C ALA A 67 1.31 1.28 2.11
N TRP A 68 0.32 1.57 2.96
CA TRP A 68 -0.65 0.58 3.42
C TRP A 68 -1.95 1.26 3.78
N VAL A 69 -3.04 0.48 3.81
CA VAL A 69 -4.34 0.96 4.26
C VAL A 69 -4.38 0.97 5.79
N ASN A 70 -4.64 2.13 6.39
CA ASN A 70 -4.88 2.25 7.82
C ASN A 70 -6.26 1.68 8.16
N GLN A 71 -6.39 0.99 9.30
CA GLN A 71 -7.65 0.38 9.72
C GLN A 71 -8.64 1.39 10.33
N GLU A 72 -8.14 2.55 10.78
CA GLU A 72 -8.95 3.61 11.35
C GLU A 72 -8.86 4.87 10.50
N THR A 73 -10.00 5.54 10.31
CA THR A 73 -10.09 6.86 9.70
C THR A 73 -10.66 7.82 10.75
N PRO A 74 -9.90 8.80 11.24
CA PRO A 74 -10.47 9.83 12.10
C PRO A 74 -11.58 10.58 11.35
N ALA A 75 -12.63 10.96 12.07
CA ALA A 75 -13.69 11.80 11.53
C ALA A 75 -13.16 13.24 11.38
N LEU A 76 -12.53 13.52 10.25
CA LEU A 76 -11.92 14.82 9.98
C LEU A 76 -12.92 15.76 9.29
N PRO A 77 -12.86 17.08 9.59
CA PRO A 77 -13.75 18.06 8.96
C PRO A 77 -13.33 18.42 7.52
N GLN A 78 -12.16 17.98 7.08
CA GLN A 78 -11.62 18.32 5.77
C GLN A 78 -12.33 17.56 4.63
N PRO A 79 -12.31 18.08 3.39
CA PRO A 79 -12.87 17.42 2.22
C PRO A 79 -12.26 16.04 1.96
N ALA A 80 -13.07 15.13 1.43
CA ALA A 80 -12.64 13.77 1.07
C ALA A 80 -11.48 13.77 0.05
N ILE A 81 -11.51 14.68 -0.92
CA ILE A 81 -10.45 14.81 -1.93
C ILE A 81 -9.12 15.24 -1.31
N ASP A 82 -9.14 16.21 -0.39
CA ASP A 82 -7.93 16.68 0.30
C ASP A 82 -7.36 15.60 1.22
N TYR A 83 -8.24 14.85 1.91
CA TYR A 83 -7.83 13.69 2.69
C TYR A 83 -7.10 12.65 1.85
N VAL A 84 -7.55 12.38 0.63
CA VAL A 84 -6.82 11.49 -0.26
C VAL A 84 -5.46 12.09 -0.63
N ILE A 85 -5.42 13.35 -1.05
CA ILE A 85 -4.18 14.05 -1.42
C ILE A 85 -3.14 14.05 -0.30
N ASP A 86 -3.57 14.09 0.97
CA ASP A 86 -2.68 13.97 2.14
C ASP A 86 -1.88 12.67 2.19
N GLY A 87 -2.31 11.64 1.45
CA GLY A 87 -1.55 10.40 1.26
C GLY A 87 -0.24 10.60 0.49
N ASP A 88 -0.15 11.62 -0.36
CA ASP A 88 1.10 12.01 -1.04
C ASP A 88 1.89 12.99 -0.13
N ARG A 89 2.66 12.41 0.80
CA ARG A 89 3.47 13.16 1.76
C ARG A 89 4.52 14.04 1.10
N GLU A 90 5.11 13.57 0.01
CA GLU A 90 6.10 14.33 -0.76
C GLU A 90 5.46 15.58 -1.36
N TYR A 91 4.28 15.43 -1.96
CA TYR A 91 3.49 16.58 -2.44
C TYR A 91 3.23 17.60 -1.32
N ARG A 92 2.72 17.17 -0.16
CA ARG A 92 2.44 18.08 0.97
C ARG A 92 3.68 18.77 1.52
N GLN A 93 4.83 18.08 1.56
CA GLN A 93 6.10 18.69 1.95
C GLN A 93 6.55 19.77 0.97
N LEU A 94 6.42 19.51 -0.34
CA LEU A 94 6.76 20.48 -1.38
C LEU A 94 5.80 21.67 -1.39
N GLU A 95 4.51 21.44 -1.18
CA GLU A 95 3.49 22.49 -1.06
C GLU A 95 3.79 23.43 0.12
N ALA A 96 4.09 22.87 1.29
CA ALA A 96 4.49 23.66 2.47
C ALA A 96 5.82 24.40 2.24
N ALA A 97 6.80 23.77 1.58
CA ALA A 97 8.07 24.41 1.25
C ALA A 97 7.89 25.58 0.26
N LEU A 98 7.00 25.43 -0.72
CA LEU A 98 6.66 26.48 -1.67
C LEU A 98 6.02 27.67 -0.95
N GLN A 99 5.08 27.41 -0.04
CA GLN A 99 4.45 28.46 0.75
C GLN A 99 5.49 29.24 1.56
N LEU A 100 6.37 28.56 2.30
CA LEU A 100 7.43 29.20 3.07
C LEU A 100 8.41 30.01 2.20
N ALA A 101 8.73 29.51 1.00
CA ALA A 101 9.59 30.22 0.06
C ALA A 101 8.93 31.50 -0.47
N ASN A 102 7.62 31.46 -0.74
CA ASN A 102 6.82 32.63 -1.11
C ASN A 102 6.74 33.67 0.01
N GLU A 103 6.50 33.24 1.25
CA GLU A 103 6.47 34.12 2.43
C GLU A 103 7.81 34.84 2.66
N ARG A 104 8.93 34.18 2.33
CA ARG A 104 10.28 34.76 2.40
C ARG A 104 10.68 35.54 1.14
N ASN A 105 9.85 35.50 0.09
CA ASN A 105 10.12 36.06 -1.22
C ASN A 105 11.45 35.57 -1.81
N ASP A 106 11.79 34.29 -1.59
CA ASP A 106 13.01 33.65 -2.04
C ASP A 106 12.81 33.00 -3.42
N GLY A 107 13.13 33.76 -4.48
CA GLY A 107 12.96 33.32 -5.86
C GLY A 107 13.74 32.04 -6.22
N HIS A 108 14.90 31.79 -5.60
CA HIS A 108 15.69 30.59 -5.86
C HIS A 108 15.05 29.36 -5.23
N ALA A 109 14.56 29.47 -4.00
CA ALA A 109 13.83 28.40 -3.34
C ALA A 109 12.52 28.09 -4.08
N ILE A 110 11.77 29.12 -4.50
CA ILE A 110 10.54 28.97 -5.30
C ILE A 110 10.84 28.18 -6.58
N ALA A 111 11.85 28.58 -7.36
CA ALA A 111 12.21 27.88 -8.60
C ALA A 111 12.62 26.42 -8.36
N THR A 112 13.38 26.16 -7.29
CA THR A 112 13.81 24.80 -6.92
C THR A 112 12.61 23.92 -6.57
N VAL A 113 11.66 24.44 -5.80
CA VAL A 113 10.46 23.69 -5.39
C VAL A 113 9.54 23.45 -6.57
N HIS A 114 9.36 24.43 -7.48
CA HIS A 114 8.60 24.22 -8.72
C HIS A 114 9.18 23.08 -9.57
N GLY A 115 10.50 23.04 -9.77
CA GLY A 115 11.13 21.93 -10.50
C GLY A 115 10.87 20.55 -9.87
N LYS A 116 10.81 20.48 -8.54
CA LYS A 116 10.44 19.25 -7.82
C LYS A 116 8.96 18.89 -7.99
N LEU A 117 8.07 19.88 -7.91
CA LEU A 117 6.63 19.70 -8.14
C LEU A 117 6.34 19.21 -9.57
N ASP A 118 7.07 19.75 -10.56
CA ASP A 118 7.00 19.29 -11.95
C ASP A 118 7.46 17.84 -12.10
N ALA A 119 8.59 17.47 -11.47
CA ALA A 119 9.13 16.11 -11.53
C ALA A 119 8.18 15.04 -10.97
N ILE A 120 7.24 15.44 -10.11
CA ILE A 120 6.23 14.56 -9.53
C ILE A 120 4.85 14.71 -10.17
N ASP A 121 4.70 15.49 -11.25
CA ASP A 121 3.40 15.80 -11.87
C ASP A 121 2.37 16.34 -10.85
N ALA A 122 2.81 17.23 -9.95
CA ALA A 122 2.00 17.76 -8.85
C ALA A 122 0.68 18.38 -9.33
N TRP A 123 0.67 19.04 -10.49
CA TRP A 123 -0.50 19.68 -11.09
C TRP A 123 -1.65 18.71 -11.39
N THR A 124 -1.36 17.42 -11.51
CA THR A 124 -2.35 16.37 -11.75
C THR A 124 -2.83 15.68 -10.48
N ILE A 125 -2.32 16.05 -9.29
CA ILE A 125 -2.63 15.31 -8.05
C ILE A 125 -4.14 15.31 -7.76
N ARG A 126 -4.82 16.44 -7.97
CA ARG A 126 -6.26 16.56 -7.73
C ARG A 126 -7.07 15.70 -8.70
N SER A 127 -6.72 15.68 -9.99
CA SER A 127 -7.40 14.84 -10.98
C SER A 127 -7.13 13.35 -10.77
N ARG A 128 -5.91 12.99 -10.34
CA ARG A 128 -5.57 11.62 -9.92
C ARG A 128 -6.37 11.19 -8.69
N ALA A 129 -6.46 12.04 -7.66
CA ALA A 129 -7.25 11.78 -6.46
C ALA A 129 -8.75 11.61 -6.78
N ALA A 130 -9.32 12.50 -7.60
CA ALA A 130 -10.70 12.37 -8.06
C ALA A 130 -10.92 11.07 -8.85
N SER A 131 -9.99 10.69 -9.73
CA SER A 131 -10.07 9.44 -10.50
C SER A 131 -10.05 8.20 -9.61
N LEU A 132 -9.23 8.19 -8.55
CA LEU A 132 -9.21 7.12 -7.54
C LEU A 132 -10.54 7.04 -6.79
N LEU A 133 -11.05 8.19 -6.34
CA LEU A 133 -12.31 8.28 -5.60
C LEU A 133 -13.50 7.84 -6.45
N HIS A 134 -13.60 8.30 -7.70
CA HIS A 134 -14.64 7.82 -8.62
C HIS A 134 -14.60 6.32 -8.84
N GLY A 135 -13.39 5.77 -9.02
CA GLY A 135 -13.18 4.33 -9.14
C GLY A 135 -13.65 3.50 -7.95
N LEU A 136 -13.61 4.10 -6.76
CA LEU A 136 -14.10 3.51 -5.51
C LEU A 136 -15.58 3.81 -5.22
N GLY A 137 -16.27 4.45 -6.17
CA GLY A 137 -17.71 4.69 -6.14
C GLY A 137 -18.13 6.07 -5.62
N PHE A 138 -17.21 7.01 -5.39
CA PHE A 138 -17.56 8.36 -4.95
C PHE A 138 -18.11 9.21 -6.10
N SER A 139 -19.14 10.00 -5.83
CA SER A 139 -19.68 11.01 -6.76
C SER A 139 -18.88 12.32 -6.69
N ASN A 140 -19.06 13.21 -7.69
CA ASN A 140 -18.42 14.53 -7.70
C ASN A 140 -18.78 15.37 -6.46
N GLU A 141 -20.04 15.33 -6.05
CA GLU A 141 -20.54 16.05 -4.88
C GLU A 141 -19.90 15.53 -3.59
N GLN A 142 -19.61 14.23 -3.51
CA GLN A 142 -18.97 13.62 -2.34
C GLN A 142 -17.50 14.00 -2.18
N LEU A 143 -16.79 14.37 -3.25
CA LEU A 143 -15.38 14.75 -3.19
C LEU A 143 -15.12 15.92 -2.22
N GLU A 144 -16.04 16.89 -2.22
CA GLU A 144 -15.94 18.11 -1.43
C GLU A 144 -16.60 17.98 -0.05
N ARG A 145 -17.23 16.84 0.25
CA ARG A 145 -17.86 16.60 1.55
C ARG A 145 -16.80 16.30 2.62
N PRO A 146 -17.01 16.75 3.87
CA PRO A 146 -16.14 16.41 4.99
C PRO A 146 -16.00 14.89 5.20
N VAL A 147 -14.81 14.41 5.57
CA VAL A 147 -14.59 12.99 5.91
C VAL A 147 -15.52 12.52 7.04
N SER A 148 -15.83 13.42 7.98
CA SER A 148 -16.76 13.16 9.08
C SER A 148 -18.18 12.78 8.64
N ASP A 149 -18.61 13.18 7.45
CA ASP A 149 -19.96 12.89 6.94
C ASP A 149 -20.13 11.44 6.46
N PHE A 150 -19.03 10.75 6.18
CA PHE A 150 -19.06 9.42 5.62
C PHE A 150 -19.25 8.36 6.69
N SER A 151 -19.96 7.28 6.35
CA SER A 151 -20.05 6.10 7.21
C SER A 151 -18.70 5.38 7.29
N GLY A 152 -18.53 4.49 8.29
CA GLY A 152 -17.27 3.75 8.47
C GLY A 152 -16.81 2.99 7.21
N GLY A 153 -17.74 2.39 6.46
CA GLY A 153 -17.41 1.70 5.20
C GLY A 153 -16.88 2.64 4.12
N TRP A 154 -17.48 3.83 3.97
CA TRP A 154 -17.01 4.86 3.04
C TRP A 154 -15.66 5.45 3.48
N ARG A 155 -15.46 5.64 4.79
CA ARG A 155 -14.17 6.08 5.33
C ARG A 155 -13.05 5.05 5.08
N MET A 156 -13.36 3.76 5.15
CA MET A 156 -12.40 2.72 4.74
C MET A 156 -12.03 2.81 3.25
N ARG A 157 -13.00 3.15 2.38
CA ARG A 157 -12.70 3.43 0.96
C ARG A 157 -11.81 4.67 0.79
N LEU A 158 -11.99 5.71 1.62
CA LEU A 158 -11.08 6.86 1.65
C LEU A 158 -9.66 6.47 2.07
N ASN A 159 -9.50 5.62 3.09
CA ASN A 159 -8.18 5.11 3.48
C ASN A 159 -7.52 4.31 2.37
N LEU A 160 -8.31 3.52 1.64
CA LEU A 160 -7.81 2.83 0.46
C LEU A 160 -7.35 3.84 -0.58
N ALA A 161 -8.17 4.83 -0.96
CA ALA A 161 -7.79 5.86 -1.91
C ALA A 161 -6.51 6.62 -1.50
N GLN A 162 -6.39 6.99 -0.22
CA GLN A 162 -5.22 7.66 0.35
C GLN A 162 -3.96 6.77 0.27
N ALA A 163 -4.08 5.47 0.50
CA ALA A 163 -2.97 4.54 0.32
C ALA A 163 -2.57 4.38 -1.15
N LEU A 164 -3.54 4.41 -2.07
CA LEU A 164 -3.31 4.23 -3.52
C LEU A 164 -2.71 5.48 -4.20
N ILE A 165 -2.96 6.69 -3.70
CA ILE A 165 -2.30 7.91 -4.22
C ILE A 165 -0.82 7.97 -3.79
N CYS A 166 -0.47 7.30 -2.68
CA CYS A 166 0.87 7.35 -2.12
C CYS A 166 1.89 6.70 -3.08
N ARG A 167 2.96 7.46 -3.38
CA ARG A 167 4.10 7.03 -4.19
C ARG A 167 4.94 6.02 -3.44
N SER A 168 4.61 4.75 -3.59
CA SER A 168 5.23 3.66 -2.84
C SER A 168 5.99 2.71 -3.75
N ASP A 169 7.08 2.16 -3.22
CA ASP A 169 7.81 1.01 -3.76
C ASP A 169 7.19 -0.31 -3.31
N LEU A 170 6.54 -0.29 -2.13
CA LEU A 170 5.84 -1.43 -1.56
C LEU A 170 4.46 -1.01 -1.06
N LEU A 171 3.41 -1.49 -1.73
CA LEU A 171 2.02 -1.32 -1.35
C LEU A 171 1.49 -2.58 -0.66
N LEU A 172 1.06 -2.45 0.60
CA LEU A 172 0.50 -3.53 1.41
C LEU A 172 -1.01 -3.35 1.60
N LEU A 173 -1.79 -4.34 1.15
CA LEU A 173 -3.24 -4.32 1.25
C LEU A 173 -3.71 -5.52 2.09
N ASP A 174 -4.33 -5.27 3.25
CA ASP A 174 -4.95 -6.31 4.07
C ASP A 174 -6.47 -6.29 3.85
N GLU A 175 -7.00 -7.36 3.27
CA GLU A 175 -8.43 -7.53 2.93
C GLU A 175 -9.09 -6.28 2.26
N PRO A 176 -8.50 -5.73 1.17
CA PRO A 176 -8.91 -4.43 0.62
C PRO A 176 -10.32 -4.43 0.01
N THR A 177 -10.92 -5.60 -0.20
CA THR A 177 -12.22 -5.75 -0.86
C THR A 177 -13.41 -5.86 0.10
N ASN A 178 -13.18 -5.97 1.41
CA ASN A 178 -14.25 -6.26 2.39
C ASN A 178 -15.38 -5.22 2.45
N HIS A 179 -15.11 -3.99 2.05
CA HIS A 179 -16.08 -2.88 2.09
C HIS A 179 -16.39 -2.31 0.70
N LEU A 180 -15.99 -3.03 -0.35
CA LEU A 180 -16.19 -2.65 -1.74
C LEU A 180 -17.38 -3.39 -2.33
N ASP A 181 -18.16 -2.69 -3.15
CA ASP A 181 -19.11 -3.32 -4.05
C ASP A 181 -18.38 -3.96 -5.23
N LEU A 182 -19.10 -4.75 -6.03
CA LEU A 182 -18.53 -5.48 -7.16
C LEU A 182 -17.80 -4.58 -8.16
N ASP A 183 -18.38 -3.41 -8.46
CA ASP A 183 -17.83 -2.48 -9.43
C ASP A 183 -16.50 -1.88 -8.93
N ALA A 184 -16.45 -1.47 -7.66
CA ALA A 184 -15.23 -0.97 -7.03
C ALA A 184 -14.14 -2.07 -6.91
N VAL A 185 -14.52 -3.33 -6.68
CA VAL A 185 -13.56 -4.47 -6.69
C VAL A 185 -12.96 -4.66 -8.07
N ILE A 186 -13.78 -4.68 -9.13
CA ILE A 186 -13.31 -4.84 -10.51
C ILE A 186 -12.41 -3.66 -10.91
N TRP A 187 -12.79 -2.45 -10.52
CA TRP A 187 -11.98 -1.27 -10.74
C TRP A 187 -10.63 -1.37 -10.01
N LEU A 188 -10.62 -1.75 -8.73
CA LEU A 188 -9.41 -1.91 -7.94
C LEU A 188 -8.48 -2.96 -8.54
N GLU A 189 -9.01 -4.10 -8.99
CA GLU A 189 -8.23 -5.13 -9.67
C GLU A 189 -7.56 -4.57 -10.94
N LYS A 190 -8.30 -3.80 -11.74
CA LYS A 190 -7.77 -3.17 -12.96
C LYS A 190 -6.70 -2.12 -12.63
N TRP A 191 -6.93 -1.30 -11.61
CA TRP A 191 -5.96 -0.32 -11.13
C TRP A 191 -4.67 -1.01 -10.64
N LEU A 192 -4.80 -2.04 -9.81
CA LEU A 192 -3.67 -2.81 -9.29
C LEU A 192 -2.89 -3.51 -10.41
N LYS A 193 -3.53 -3.91 -11.51
CA LYS A 193 -2.83 -4.44 -12.70
C LYS A 193 -1.98 -3.37 -13.39
N GLY A 194 -2.42 -2.12 -13.41
CA GLY A 194 -1.66 -0.98 -13.95
C GLY A 194 -0.60 -0.42 -13.00
N TYR A 195 -0.77 -0.61 -11.69
CA TYR A 195 0.18 -0.13 -10.70
C TYR A 195 1.56 -0.78 -10.86
N THR A 196 2.59 0.05 -10.98
CA THR A 196 4.01 -0.33 -11.08
C THR A 196 4.82 0.06 -9.86
N GLY A 197 4.22 0.79 -8.90
CA GLY A 197 4.94 1.50 -7.84
C GLY A 197 5.83 2.62 -8.40
N ASN A 198 6.75 3.14 -7.59
CA ASN A 198 7.83 4.04 -8.02
C ASN A 198 8.91 3.34 -8.86
N ALA A 199 8.61 2.16 -9.42
CA ALA A 199 9.57 1.44 -10.25
C ALA A 199 10.00 2.34 -11.41
N ASP A 200 11.30 2.62 -11.44
CA ASP A 200 12.01 3.31 -12.50
C ASP A 200 11.47 2.88 -13.88
N PRO A 201 10.98 3.82 -14.71
CA PRO A 201 10.46 3.52 -16.04
C PRO A 201 11.49 2.84 -16.97
N HIS A 202 12.78 2.81 -16.60
CA HIS A 202 13.86 2.16 -17.34
C HIS A 202 14.09 0.68 -17.00
N LEU A 203 13.42 0.09 -15.99
CA LEU A 203 13.55 -1.35 -15.70
C LEU A 203 12.71 -2.23 -16.64
N PRO A 204 13.27 -3.33 -17.18
CA PRO A 204 12.58 -4.20 -18.11
C PRO A 204 11.36 -4.89 -17.47
N ARG A 205 10.22 -4.80 -18.17
CA ARG A 205 8.95 -5.40 -17.78
C ARG A 205 8.99 -6.94 -17.90
N SER A 206 9.38 -7.66 -16.85
CA SER A 206 9.33 -9.13 -16.85
C SER A 206 8.06 -9.69 -16.18
N ARG A 207 7.17 -10.20 -17.05
CA ARG A 207 6.12 -11.24 -16.91
C ARG A 207 5.60 -11.60 -15.51
N PHE A 208 4.27 -11.49 -15.41
CA PHE A 208 3.40 -12.15 -14.43
C PHE A 208 3.83 -13.60 -14.12
N SER A 209 4.00 -13.93 -12.85
CA SER A 209 4.01 -15.31 -12.35
C SER A 209 2.99 -15.47 -11.22
N ARG A 210 1.82 -16.03 -11.56
CA ARG A 210 0.94 -16.73 -10.61
C ARG A 210 1.63 -18.03 -10.23
N SER A 211 1.93 -18.25 -8.95
CA SER A 211 1.68 -19.49 -8.20
C SER A 211 2.48 -19.57 -6.90
N TYR A 212 1.78 -19.89 -5.80
CA TYR A 212 2.33 -20.81 -4.81
C TYR A 212 1.32 -21.93 -4.63
N ARG A 213 1.62 -23.07 -5.26
CA ARG A 213 0.93 -24.35 -5.07
C ARG A 213 1.52 -24.94 -3.78
N ARG A 214 0.67 -25.27 -2.81
CA ARG A 214 1.05 -26.00 -1.59
C ARG A 214 1.81 -27.28 -2.00
N GLN A 215 3.03 -27.44 -1.52
CA GLN A 215 3.74 -28.71 -1.55
C GLN A 215 3.00 -29.71 -0.65
N ASN A 216 2.76 -30.89 -1.20
CA ASN A 216 2.33 -32.08 -0.49
C ASN A 216 3.30 -32.38 0.66
N TYR A 217 2.79 -32.56 1.87
CA TYR A 217 3.50 -33.35 2.88
C TYR A 217 3.26 -34.83 2.61
N PRO A 218 4.31 -35.67 2.49
CA PRO A 218 4.16 -37.11 2.47
C PRO A 218 3.97 -37.61 3.92
N TYR A 219 2.85 -38.26 4.21
CA TYR A 219 2.77 -39.19 5.34
C TYR A 219 3.00 -40.61 4.82
N ARG A 220 4.17 -41.15 5.15
CA ARG A 220 4.56 -42.56 5.21
C ARG A 220 5.55 -42.58 6.38
N THR A 221 5.46 -43.40 7.42
CA THR A 221 4.95 -44.77 7.58
C THR A 221 4.77 -45.03 9.08
N ALA A 222 3.81 -45.87 9.45
CA ALA A 222 4.01 -46.84 10.51
C ALA A 222 3.25 -48.10 10.12
N ASP A 223 4.02 -49.16 9.91
CA ASP A 223 3.58 -50.50 9.52
C ASP A 223 2.91 -51.27 10.67
N ASN A 224 2.15 -52.29 10.25
CA ASN A 224 1.98 -53.61 10.88
C ASN A 224 0.94 -53.83 12.01
N VAL A 225 0.02 -54.73 11.63
CA VAL A 225 -0.92 -55.60 12.38
C VAL A 225 -2.15 -54.93 12.99
#